data_AF-A0A2H0VN69-F1
#
_entry.id   AF-A0A2H0VN69-F1
#
_cell.length_a   1.000
_cell.length_b   1.000
_cell.length_c   1.000
_cell.angle_alpha   90.00
_cell.angle_beta   90.00
_cell.angle_gamma   90.00
#
_symmetry.space_group_name_H-M   'P 1'
#
loop_
_entity.id
_entity.type
_entity.pdbx_description
1 polymer ?
#
loop_
_entity_poly.entity_id
_entity_poly.type
_entity_poly.pdbx_seq_one_letter_code
_entity_poly.pdbx_strand_id
1 'polypeptide(L)'
;MQELKYLIQNETLIIVDPELDICIRAPFDLVDQRVTFYPSGKIKSKVYYRRKELHGPSSFYSQEGVLLAKTWFCAGLKQGKAYRYYNSGKIYALLRFKDGVEQGTHKYFYDSGQIKTVLSYSKGKLQKTATLYRPNHEIKMEMHFENELSTQ
;
A
#
# COMPACT_ATOMS: atom_id res chain seq x y z
N MET A 1 -4.14 -17.35 -15.78
CA MET A 1 -4.22 -16.25 -14.79
C MET A 1 -3.03 -16.39 -13.85
N GLN A 2 -2.19 -15.35 -13.71
CA GLN A 2 -1.15 -15.35 -12.68
C GLN A 2 -1.81 -15.14 -11.30
N GLU A 3 -1.28 -15.80 -10.27
CA GLU A 3 -1.75 -15.67 -8.89
C GLU A 3 -1.04 -14.50 -8.19
N LEU A 4 -1.77 -13.77 -7.34
CA LEU A 4 -1.24 -12.67 -6.53
C LEU A 4 -0.15 -13.18 -5.57
N LYS A 5 1.08 -12.66 -5.66
CA LYS A 5 2.22 -13.12 -4.83
C LYS A 5 3.05 -11.95 -4.33
N TYR A 6 3.34 -11.97 -3.04
CA TYR A 6 4.20 -11.01 -2.36
C TYR A 6 5.07 -11.77 -1.37
N LEU A 7 6.23 -12.23 -1.82
CA LEU A 7 7.08 -13.11 -1.03
C LEU A 7 8.54 -12.99 -1.43
N ILE A 8 9.40 -13.53 -0.57
CA ILE A 8 10.82 -13.75 -0.86
C ILE A 8 11.03 -15.26 -0.93
N GLN A 9 11.57 -15.75 -2.05
CA GLN A 9 11.85 -17.17 -2.25
C GLN A 9 13.21 -17.30 -2.94
N ASN A 10 14.09 -18.15 -2.39
CA ASN A 10 15.42 -18.41 -2.94
C ASN A 10 16.17 -17.09 -3.27
N GLU A 11 16.27 -16.20 -2.27
CA GLU A 11 16.91 -14.88 -2.41
C GLU A 11 16.32 -14.03 -3.54
N THR A 12 15.07 -14.27 -3.93
CA THR A 12 14.36 -13.50 -4.96
C THR A 12 13.14 -12.85 -4.35
N LEU A 13 13.04 -11.53 -4.47
CA LEU A 13 11.83 -10.77 -4.21
C LEU A 13 10.85 -10.98 -5.37
N ILE A 14 9.69 -11.55 -5.05
CA ILE A 14 8.63 -11.83 -6.00
C ILE A 14 7.41 -10.97 -5.64
N ILE A 15 7.07 -10.05 -6.53
CA ILE A 15 5.85 -9.24 -6.46
C ILE A 15 5.07 -9.46 -7.75
N VAL A 16 3.97 -10.19 -7.66
CA VAL A 16 3.04 -10.44 -8.76
C VAL A 16 1.68 -9.90 -8.36
N ASP A 17 1.22 -8.87 -9.05
CA ASP A 17 -0.12 -8.31 -8.88
C ASP A 17 -0.80 -8.15 -10.25
N PRO A 18 -1.67 -9.11 -10.64
CA PRO A 18 -2.40 -9.06 -11.90
C PRO A 18 -3.35 -7.87 -12.01
N GLU A 19 -3.88 -7.34 -10.89
CA GLU A 19 -4.77 -6.18 -10.91
C GLU A 19 -4.03 -4.89 -11.33
N LEU A 20 -2.72 -4.87 -11.12
CA LEU A 20 -1.84 -3.73 -11.39
C LEU A 20 -0.88 -3.98 -12.55
N ASP A 21 -0.97 -5.16 -13.17
CA ASP A 21 -0.01 -5.59 -14.19
C ASP A 21 1.44 -5.49 -13.68
N ILE A 22 1.68 -6.00 -12.46
CA ILE A 22 3.00 -6.06 -11.84
C ILE A 22 3.49 -7.51 -11.90
N CYS A 23 4.68 -7.70 -12.44
CA CYS A 23 5.42 -8.97 -12.38
C CYS A 23 6.90 -8.66 -12.15
N ILE A 24 7.29 -8.57 -10.89
CA ILE A 24 8.65 -8.26 -10.47
C ILE A 24 9.27 -9.51 -9.87
N ARG A 25 10.45 -9.86 -10.39
CA ARG A 25 11.36 -10.84 -9.81
C ARG A 25 12.71 -10.14 -9.69
N ALA A 26 13.00 -9.64 -8.51
CA ALA A 26 14.22 -8.88 -8.25
C ALA A 26 15.12 -9.66 -7.29
N PRO A 27 16.45 -9.57 -7.43
CA PRO A 27 17.35 -10.19 -6.48
C PRO A 27 17.18 -9.56 -5.08
N PHE A 28 17.03 -10.43 -4.09
CA PHE A 28 16.95 -10.13 -2.66
C PHE A 28 18.21 -10.61 -1.92
N ASP A 29 19.31 -10.74 -2.66
CA ASP A 29 20.66 -10.95 -2.15
C ASP A 29 21.22 -9.64 -1.59
N LEU A 30 22.16 -9.74 -0.65
CA LEU A 30 22.92 -8.60 -0.12
C LEU A 30 22.02 -7.47 0.42
N VAL A 31 20.90 -7.86 1.03
CA VAL A 31 19.98 -6.91 1.66
C VAL A 31 20.43 -6.58 3.08
N ASP A 32 20.46 -5.30 3.40
CA ASP A 32 20.62 -4.80 4.76
C ASP A 32 19.26 -4.63 5.41
N GLN A 33 19.02 -5.35 6.51
CA GLN A 33 17.81 -5.22 7.30
C GLN A 33 18.01 -4.16 8.37
N ARG A 34 17.21 -3.09 8.29
CA ARG A 34 17.20 -2.04 9.31
C ARG A 34 15.96 -2.15 10.17
N VAL A 35 16.19 -2.40 11.46
CA VAL A 35 15.17 -2.32 12.50
C VAL A 35 15.43 -1.06 13.33
N THR A 36 14.41 -0.22 13.48
CA THR A 36 14.47 0.93 14.40
C THR A 36 13.54 0.70 15.57
N PHE A 37 13.85 1.30 16.71
CA PHE A 37 13.13 1.11 17.96
C PHE A 37 12.68 2.45 18.52
N TYR A 38 11.58 2.43 19.27
CA TYR A 38 11.19 3.54 20.15
C TYR A 38 12.09 3.58 21.39
N PRO A 39 12.11 4.70 22.14
CA PRO A 39 12.83 4.78 23.42
C PRO A 39 12.42 3.68 24.41
N SER A 40 11.19 3.17 24.29
CA SER A 40 10.67 2.03 25.07
C SER A 40 11.27 0.67 24.70
N GLY A 41 12.12 0.59 23.67
CA GLY A 41 12.69 -0.66 23.16
C GLY A 41 11.77 -1.44 22.21
N LYS A 42 10.52 -1.00 22.00
CA LYS A 42 9.60 -1.62 21.04
C LYS A 42 9.98 -1.28 19.60
N ILE A 43 9.79 -2.22 18.67
CA ILE A 43 10.07 -2.01 17.25
C ILE A 43 9.20 -0.87 16.72
N LYS A 44 9.83 0.07 16.01
CA LYS A 44 9.19 1.19 15.31
C LYS A 44 9.06 0.92 13.82
N SER A 45 10.10 0.37 13.20
CA SER A 45 10.07 0.00 11.79
C SER A 45 10.99 -1.17 11.50
N LYS A 46 10.60 -1.99 10.52
CA LYS A 46 11.43 -3.04 9.94
C LYS A 46 11.41 -2.86 8.43
N VAL A 47 12.55 -2.50 7.86
CA VAL A 47 12.71 -2.20 6.43
C VAL A 47 13.97 -2.87 5.91
N TYR A 48 14.05 -3.05 4.59
CA TYR A 48 15.16 -3.74 3.93
C TYR A 48 15.71 -2.83 2.85
N TYR A 49 17.04 -2.81 2.72
CA TYR A 49 17.75 -2.02 1.73
C TYR A 49 18.61 -2.91 0.86
N ARG A 50 18.60 -2.67 -0.44
CA ARG A 50 19.58 -3.24 -1.37
C ARG A 50 20.27 -2.08 -2.06
N ARG A 51 21.60 -2.02 -1.99
CA ARG A 51 22.40 -0.91 -2.56
C ARG A 51 21.93 0.48 -2.06
N LYS A 52 21.62 0.59 -0.76
CA LYS A 52 21.13 1.81 -0.08
C LYS A 52 19.71 2.27 -0.49
N GLU A 53 19.00 1.51 -1.31
CA GLU A 53 17.61 1.79 -1.69
C GLU A 53 16.64 0.80 -1.02
N LEU A 54 15.43 1.24 -0.67
CA LEU A 54 14.41 0.36 -0.11
C LEU A 54 14.11 -0.80 -1.06
N HIS A 55 14.19 -2.02 -0.57
CA HIS A 55 14.06 -3.21 -1.38
C HIS A 55 13.52 -4.34 -0.53
N GLY A 56 12.23 -4.66 -0.66
CA GLY A 56 11.55 -5.70 0.11
C GLY A 56 10.32 -5.25 0.89
N PRO A 57 9.81 -6.15 1.76
CA PRO A 57 8.69 -5.85 2.63
C PRO A 57 9.09 -4.82 3.70
N SER A 58 8.24 -3.83 3.94
CA SER A 58 8.47 -2.81 4.96
C SER A 58 7.28 -2.71 5.89
N SER A 59 7.55 -2.73 7.19
CA SER A 59 6.54 -2.69 8.25
C SER A 59 6.84 -1.57 9.23
N PHE A 60 5.80 -0.89 9.70
CA PHE A 60 5.88 0.21 10.66
C PHE A 60 4.89 -0.04 11.79
N TYR A 61 5.31 0.26 13.01
CA TYR A 61 4.59 -0.07 14.24
C TYR A 61 4.41 1.17 15.11
N SER A 62 3.38 1.17 15.95
CA SER A 62 3.14 2.20 16.97
C SER A 62 4.05 2.01 18.18
N GLN A 63 4.08 2.98 19.08
CA GLN A 63 4.83 2.88 20.34
C GLN A 63 4.30 1.77 21.25
N GLU A 64 3.05 1.36 21.06
CA GLU A 64 2.40 0.26 21.76
C GLU A 64 2.76 -1.09 21.12
N GLY A 65 3.34 -1.10 19.91
CA GLY A 65 3.73 -2.29 19.15
C GLY A 65 2.69 -2.74 18.11
N VAL A 66 1.64 -1.94 17.87
CA VAL A 66 0.59 -2.25 16.88
C VAL A 66 1.13 -1.99 15.48
N LEU A 67 0.92 -2.91 14.54
CA LEU A 67 1.28 -2.70 13.13
C LEU A 67 0.43 -1.56 12.56
N LEU A 68 1.07 -0.47 12.12
CA LEU A 68 0.41 0.71 11.54
C LEU A 68 0.43 0.72 10.03
N ALA A 69 1.48 0.16 9.41
CA ALA A 69 1.56 0.07 7.97
C ALA A 69 2.42 -1.11 7.50
N LYS A 70 2.05 -1.66 6.34
CA LYS A 70 2.81 -2.69 5.62
C LYS A 70 2.82 -2.37 4.13
N THR A 71 3.98 -2.43 3.50
CA THR A 71 4.14 -2.14 2.07
C THR A 71 5.32 -2.93 1.49
N TRP A 72 5.50 -2.90 0.18
CA TRP A 72 6.59 -3.55 -0.53
C TRP A 72 7.31 -2.54 -1.40
N PHE A 73 8.63 -2.64 -1.44
CA PHE A 73 9.49 -1.81 -2.26
C PHE A 73 10.34 -2.66 -3.20
N CYS A 74 10.64 -2.13 -4.37
CA CYS A 74 11.68 -2.65 -5.25
C CYS A 74 12.48 -1.47 -5.80
N ALA A 75 13.78 -1.44 -5.54
CA ALA A 75 14.70 -0.37 -5.98
C ALA A 75 14.20 1.04 -5.62
N GLY A 76 13.83 1.23 -4.35
CA GLY A 76 13.33 2.50 -3.80
C GLY A 76 11.86 2.80 -4.09
N LEU A 77 11.22 2.09 -5.02
CA LEU A 77 9.85 2.37 -5.46
C LEU A 77 8.83 1.47 -4.77
N LYS A 78 7.69 2.03 -4.34
CA LYS A 78 6.57 1.24 -3.81
C LYS A 78 5.94 0.39 -4.92
N GLN A 79 5.67 -0.86 -4.61
CA GLN A 79 5.08 -1.82 -5.54
C GLN A 79 3.91 -2.56 -4.90
N GLY A 80 2.82 -2.65 -5.64
CA GLY A 80 1.65 -3.43 -5.28
C GLY A 80 0.83 -2.86 -4.12
N LYS A 81 0.27 -3.77 -3.32
CA LYS A 81 -0.64 -3.46 -2.22
C LYS A 81 0.13 -2.91 -1.01
N ALA A 82 -0.34 -1.79 -0.50
CA ALA A 82 0.09 -1.21 0.76
C ALA A 82 -1.11 -1.12 1.72
N TYR A 83 -0.88 -1.47 2.97
CA TYR A 83 -1.88 -1.50 4.02
C TYR A 83 -1.53 -0.46 5.08
N ARG A 84 -2.54 0.23 5.57
CA ARG A 84 -2.49 1.01 6.80
C ARG A 84 -3.55 0.50 7.75
N TYR A 85 -3.27 0.53 9.03
CA TYR A 85 -4.11 -0.03 10.07
C TYR A 85 -4.43 1.02 11.14
N TYR A 86 -5.58 0.87 11.76
CA TYR A 86 -5.92 1.56 13.00
C TYR A 86 -5.13 0.97 14.18
N ASN A 87 -5.11 1.68 15.31
CA ASN A 87 -4.56 1.15 16.56
C ASN A 87 -5.32 -0.09 17.07
N SER A 88 -6.56 -0.29 16.62
CA SER A 88 -7.34 -1.51 16.85
C SER A 88 -6.78 -2.74 16.10
N GLY A 89 -5.85 -2.55 15.17
CA GLY A 89 -5.33 -3.58 14.27
C GLY A 89 -6.19 -3.80 13.02
N LYS A 90 -7.34 -3.14 12.91
CA LYS A 90 -8.20 -3.23 11.71
C LYS A 90 -7.63 -2.41 10.57
N ILE A 91 -7.91 -2.82 9.32
CA ILE A 91 -7.43 -2.11 8.14
C ILE A 91 -8.11 -0.74 8.09
N TYR A 92 -7.30 0.31 8.05
CA TYR A 92 -7.73 1.67 7.78
C TYR A 92 -7.74 1.96 6.28
N ALA A 93 -6.70 1.54 5.57
CA ALA A 93 -6.59 1.75 4.13
C ALA A 93 -5.87 0.60 3.41
N LEU A 94 -6.38 0.26 2.24
CA LEU A 94 -5.74 -0.56 1.22
C LEU A 94 -5.43 0.33 0.02
N LEU A 95 -4.16 0.62 -0.17
CA LEU A 95 -3.64 1.44 -1.25
C LEU A 95 -2.93 0.54 -2.26
N ARG A 96 -2.82 1.01 -3.50
CA ARG A 96 -2.17 0.29 -4.58
C ARG A 96 -1.20 1.21 -5.32
N PHE A 97 0.01 0.71 -5.55
CA PHE A 97 1.11 1.44 -6.19
C PHE A 97 1.72 0.60 -7.30
N LYS A 98 2.19 1.25 -8.37
CA LYS A 98 3.03 0.68 -9.41
C LYS A 98 4.17 1.67 -9.66
N ASP A 99 5.41 1.21 -9.54
CA ASP A 99 6.61 2.02 -9.77
C ASP A 99 6.63 3.32 -8.94
N GLY A 100 6.18 3.23 -7.68
CA GLY A 100 6.11 4.36 -6.75
C GLY A 100 4.91 5.28 -6.96
N VAL A 101 4.10 5.05 -7.99
CA VAL A 101 2.96 5.89 -8.38
C VAL A 101 1.65 5.21 -7.99
N GLU A 102 0.64 5.98 -7.56
CA GLU A 102 -0.68 5.45 -7.23
C GLU A 102 -1.37 4.89 -8.48
N GLN A 103 -1.77 3.62 -8.42
CA GLN A 103 -2.36 2.89 -9.54
C GLN A 103 -3.44 1.95 -9.03
N GLY A 104 -4.61 1.94 -9.66
CA GLY A 104 -5.74 1.08 -9.32
C GLY A 104 -6.59 1.63 -8.17
N THR A 105 -7.43 0.77 -7.62
CA THR A 105 -8.40 1.18 -6.59
C THR A 105 -7.75 1.30 -5.21
N HIS A 106 -7.94 2.43 -4.56
CA HIS A 106 -7.66 2.64 -3.14
C HIS A 106 -8.96 2.48 -2.35
N LYS A 107 -8.90 1.80 -1.22
CA LYS A 107 -10.05 1.60 -0.32
C LYS A 107 -9.71 2.08 1.07
N TYR A 108 -10.59 2.86 1.66
CA TYR A 108 -10.54 3.30 3.04
C TYR A 108 -11.70 2.67 3.78
N PHE A 109 -11.50 2.36 5.05
CA PHE A 109 -12.47 1.65 5.87
C PHE A 109 -12.72 2.44 7.15
N TYR A 110 -13.91 2.29 7.71
CA TYR A 110 -14.19 2.67 9.09
C TYR A 110 -13.55 1.67 10.04
N ASP A 111 -13.39 2.03 11.31
CA ASP A 111 -12.92 1.09 12.35
C ASP A 111 -13.96 -0.03 12.63
N SER A 112 -15.18 0.08 12.11
CA SER A 112 -16.13 -1.04 12.05
C SER A 112 -15.72 -2.13 11.05
N GLY A 113 -14.80 -1.83 10.12
CA GLY A 113 -14.41 -2.68 9.00
C GLY A 113 -15.21 -2.44 7.72
N GLN A 114 -16.27 -1.61 7.78
CA GLN A 114 -17.05 -1.24 6.61
C GLN A 114 -16.23 -0.34 5.67
N ILE A 115 -16.43 -0.48 4.36
CA ILE A 115 -15.83 0.43 3.39
C ILE A 115 -16.37 1.84 3.69
N LYS A 116 -15.44 2.78 3.84
CA LYS A 116 -15.70 4.20 3.98
C LYS A 116 -15.62 4.89 2.63
N THR A 117 -14.54 4.66 1.89
CA THR A 117 -14.32 5.36 0.63
C THR A 117 -13.59 4.46 -0.36
N VAL A 118 -13.97 4.53 -1.63
CA VAL A 118 -13.26 3.90 -2.74
C VAL A 118 -12.86 4.98 -3.73
N LEU A 119 -11.56 5.07 -4.01
CA LEU A 119 -10.99 6.01 -4.97
C LEU A 119 -10.28 5.21 -6.07
N SER A 120 -10.37 5.64 -7.31
CA SER A 120 -9.63 5.01 -8.41
C SER A 120 -8.49 5.90 -8.85
N TYR A 121 -7.28 5.36 -8.95
CA TYR A 121 -6.10 6.11 -9.40
C TYR A 121 -5.54 5.49 -10.68
N SER A 122 -5.03 6.34 -11.57
CA SER A 122 -4.25 5.91 -12.73
C SER A 122 -3.12 6.90 -12.96
N LYS A 123 -1.87 6.39 -13.02
CA LYS A 123 -0.65 7.19 -13.16
C LYS A 123 -0.58 8.36 -12.16
N GLY A 124 -0.96 8.10 -10.92
CA GLY A 124 -0.88 9.08 -9.82
C GLY A 124 -2.01 10.12 -9.83
N LYS A 125 -2.94 10.05 -10.79
CA LYS A 125 -4.08 10.95 -10.86
C LYS A 125 -5.34 10.25 -10.37
N LEU A 126 -6.04 10.88 -9.43
CA LEU A 126 -7.38 10.48 -9.03
C LEU A 126 -8.28 10.51 -10.27
N GLN A 127 -8.86 9.36 -10.58
CA GLN A 127 -9.84 9.21 -11.64
C GLN A 127 -11.18 9.76 -11.18
N LYS A 128 -12.08 9.97 -12.14
CA LYS A 128 -13.34 10.69 -11.92
C LYS A 128 -14.24 10.10 -10.83
N THR A 129 -14.07 8.84 -10.43
CA THR A 129 -14.99 8.16 -9.51
C THR A 129 -14.43 8.11 -8.08
N ALA A 130 -15.12 8.78 -7.17
CA ALA A 130 -15.00 8.55 -5.73
C ALA A 130 -16.34 8.04 -5.17
N THR A 131 -16.34 6.88 -4.54
CA THR A 131 -17.52 6.32 -3.89
C THR A 131 -17.37 6.45 -2.37
N LEU A 132 -18.23 7.25 -1.75
CA LEU A 132 -18.31 7.39 -0.29
C LEU A 132 -19.50 6.58 0.24
N TYR A 133 -19.25 5.81 1.29
CA TYR A 133 -20.26 5.06 2.03
C TYR A 133 -20.36 5.66 3.43
N ARG A 134 -21.58 5.96 3.88
CA ARG A 134 -21.83 6.38 5.27
C ARG A 134 -21.96 5.17 6.20
N PRO A 135 -21.72 5.31 7.53
CA PRO A 135 -21.74 4.19 8.49
C PRO A 135 -23.07 3.44 8.61
N ASN A 136 -24.16 4.01 8.11
CA ASN A 136 -25.51 3.43 8.11
C ASN A 136 -25.85 2.66 6.81
N HIS A 137 -24.89 2.43 5.91
CA HIS A 137 -25.05 1.70 4.62
C HIS A 137 -26.04 2.29 3.59
N GLU A 138 -26.83 3.32 3.94
CA GLU A 138 -27.94 3.78 3.10
C GLU A 138 -27.54 4.77 2.00
N ILE A 139 -26.38 5.42 2.09
CA ILE A 139 -26.01 6.46 1.11
C ILE A 139 -24.65 6.15 0.50
N LYS A 140 -24.70 5.75 -0.77
CA LYS A 140 -23.61 5.72 -1.74
C LYS A 140 -23.59 7.09 -2.43
N MET A 141 -22.58 7.90 -2.15
CA MET A 141 -22.33 9.11 -2.93
C MET A 141 -21.26 8.79 -3.95
N GLU A 142 -21.64 8.70 -5.22
CA GLU A 142 -20.69 8.67 -6.34
C GLU A 142 -20.43 10.11 -6.77
N MET A 143 -19.23 10.59 -6.49
CA MET A 143 -18.75 11.84 -7.06
C MET A 143 -18.07 11.50 -8.39
N HIS A 144 -18.61 12.06 -9.47
CA HIS A 144 -17.95 12.11 -10.78
C HIS A 144 -17.26 13.47 -10.90
N PHE A 145 -15.93 13.51 -10.79
CA PHE A 145 -15.17 14.72 -11.08
C PHE A 145 -15.05 14.87 -12.59
N GLU A 146 -15.69 15.87 -13.19
CA GLU A 146 -15.33 16.24 -14.55
C GLU A 146 -13.90 16.77 -14.54
N ASN A 147 -13.01 16.09 -15.26
CA ASN A 147 -11.78 16.72 -15.70
C ASN A 147 -12.22 17.82 -16.66
N GLU A 148 -12.39 19.04 -16.17
CA GLU A 148 -12.10 20.21 -16.98
C GLU A 148 -10.60 20.18 -17.26
N LEU A 149 -10.22 19.49 -18.34
CA LEU A 149 -9.05 19.89 -19.10
C LEU A 149 -9.49 21.12 -19.92
N SER A 150 -9.75 22.23 -19.25
CA SER A 150 -9.57 23.53 -19.86
C SER A 150 -8.07 23.79 -19.86
N THR A 151 -7.42 23.45 -20.95
CA THR A 151 -6.19 24.14 -21.36
C THR A 151 -6.26 24.31 -22.86
N GLN A 152 -6.23 25.58 -23.26
CA GLN A 152 -6.28 26.11 -24.62
C GLN A 152 -5.21 25.52 -25.52
#